data_AF-A0A7R9VLX7-F1
#
_entry.id   AF-A0A7R9VLX7-F1
#
_cell.length_a   1.000
_cell.length_b   1.000
_cell.length_c   1.000
_cell.angle_alpha   90.00
_cell.angle_beta   90.00
_cell.angle_gamma   90.00
#
_symmetry.space_group_name_H-M   'P 1'
#
loop_
_entity.id
_entity.type
_entity.pdbx_description
1 polymer ?
#
loop_
_entity_poly.entity_id
_entity_poly.type
_entity_poly.pdbx_seq_one_letter_code
_entity_poly.pdbx_strand_id
1 'polypeptide(L)'
;IAFSDQNSAMTTIQRTIVSASASARASRPAPVRAVRGSARSSVVVAAACQTDQNQSSRRQAMGAIFAGAVTFSQVAPASAFLGLGDNGEATKAKYETETEAVLGKVKTVLAIPRGDDSIDDAVKDLRKDINSWVATYRREPLVSGRPSFGNTYSALNALAGHYNNFGPSAPIPKKRLERLKKELDDATLFVSRHR
;
A
#
# COMPACT_ATOMS: atom_id res chain seq x y z
N ILE A 1 45.31 -37.37 58.14
CA ILE A 1 46.26 -37.34 57.00
C ILE A 1 45.59 -38.07 55.84
N ALA A 2 45.29 -37.32 54.75
CA ALA A 2 45.11 -37.80 53.36
C ALA A 2 43.97 -38.81 53.08
N PHE A 3 43.24 -38.82 51.96
CA PHE A 3 43.12 -37.97 50.77
C PHE A 3 41.84 -38.45 50.03
N SER A 4 41.38 -37.61 49.11
CA SER A 4 40.27 -37.73 48.15
C SER A 4 39.96 -39.10 47.52
N ASP A 5 38.68 -39.25 47.16
CA ASP A 5 38.17 -39.27 45.76
C ASP A 5 37.23 -40.45 45.42
N GLN A 6 36.31 -40.15 44.49
CA GLN A 6 35.37 -41.00 43.75
C GLN A 6 34.05 -41.35 44.47
N ASN A 7 32.93 -40.64 44.27
CA ASN A 7 32.21 -40.27 43.04
C ASN A 7 31.49 -41.46 42.38
N SER A 8 30.16 -41.30 42.26
CA SER A 8 29.24 -41.92 41.31
C SER A 8 28.86 -43.41 41.46
N ALA A 9 27.60 -43.65 41.84
CA ALA A 9 26.53 -44.00 40.89
C ALA A 9 25.45 -44.84 41.60
N MET A 10 24.19 -44.39 41.56
CA MET A 10 22.96 -45.21 41.45
C MET A 10 21.75 -44.31 41.78
N THR A 11 21.35 -43.48 40.82
CA THR A 11 20.02 -42.84 40.84
C THR A 11 19.28 -43.21 39.56
N THR A 12 18.50 -44.28 39.70
CA THR A 12 17.22 -44.59 39.05
C THR A 12 16.81 -43.71 37.86
N ILE A 13 17.03 -44.20 36.65
CA ILE A 13 16.38 -43.73 35.43
C ILE A 13 15.10 -44.55 35.24
N GLN A 14 13.93 -43.98 35.53
CA GLN A 14 12.66 -44.53 35.06
C GLN A 14 12.42 -44.12 33.61
N ARG A 15 12.39 -45.11 32.71
CA ARG A 15 11.93 -44.98 31.33
C ARG A 15 10.41 -45.11 31.30
N THR A 16 9.70 -43.99 31.20
CA THR A 16 8.28 -43.97 30.83
C THR A 16 8.17 -43.90 29.31
N ILE A 17 7.91 -45.05 28.70
CA ILE A 17 7.44 -45.20 27.33
C ILE A 17 5.94 -44.90 27.34
N VAL A 18 5.54 -43.73 26.87
CA VAL A 18 4.12 -43.42 26.60
C VAL A 18 3.94 -43.19 25.11
N SER A 19 3.01 -43.98 24.59
CA SER A 19 2.64 -44.21 23.20
C SER A 19 2.35 -42.92 22.42
N ALA A 20 2.97 -42.80 21.24
CA ALA A 20 2.65 -41.79 20.25
C ALA A 20 1.43 -42.24 19.43
N SER A 21 0.25 -41.72 19.75
CA SER A 21 -0.94 -41.86 18.91
C SER A 21 -0.86 -40.91 17.71
N ALA A 22 -0.40 -41.43 16.58
CA ALA A 22 -0.40 -40.75 15.29
C ALA A 22 -1.85 -40.56 14.79
N SER A 23 -2.43 -39.37 14.99
CA SER A 23 -3.67 -38.99 14.31
C SER A 23 -3.32 -38.43 12.93
N ALA A 24 -3.42 -39.28 11.92
CA ALA A 24 -3.26 -38.91 10.52
C ALA A 24 -4.42 -37.97 10.11
N ARG A 25 -4.16 -36.66 10.14
CA ARG A 25 -5.07 -35.69 9.52
C ARG A 25 -4.82 -35.70 8.01
N ALA A 26 -5.68 -36.44 7.31
CA ALA A 26 -5.75 -36.47 5.87
C ALA A 26 -5.77 -35.04 5.28
N SER A 27 -4.72 -34.71 4.55
CA SER A 27 -4.62 -33.53 3.70
C SER A 27 -5.61 -33.67 2.54
N ARG A 28 -6.71 -32.92 2.59
CA ARG A 28 -7.61 -32.74 1.45
C ARG A 28 -6.87 -31.89 0.41
N PRO A 29 -6.71 -32.33 -0.85
CA PRO A 29 -6.19 -31.46 -1.90
C PRO A 29 -7.27 -30.41 -2.24
N ALA A 30 -6.88 -29.13 -2.16
CA ALA A 30 -7.70 -28.03 -2.63
C ALA A 30 -7.82 -28.09 -4.17
N PRO A 31 -9.00 -27.83 -4.76
CA PRO A 31 -9.14 -27.79 -6.21
C PRO A 31 -8.39 -26.59 -6.79
N VAL A 32 -7.48 -26.87 -7.72
CA VAL A 32 -6.77 -25.87 -8.53
C VAL A 32 -7.79 -25.15 -9.40
N ARG A 33 -8.15 -23.91 -9.03
CA ARG A 33 -9.01 -23.05 -9.85
C ARG A 33 -8.21 -22.56 -11.05
N ALA A 34 -8.50 -23.13 -12.21
CA ALA A 34 -7.96 -22.70 -13.49
C ALA A 34 -8.22 -21.20 -13.71
N VAL A 35 -7.14 -20.44 -13.92
CA VAL A 35 -7.20 -19.05 -14.40
C VAL A 35 -7.57 -19.12 -15.87
N ARG A 36 -8.87 -19.00 -16.17
CA ARG A 36 -9.35 -18.81 -17.54
C ARG A 36 -9.05 -17.37 -17.93
N GLY A 37 -8.22 -17.19 -18.95
CA GLY A 37 -7.84 -15.88 -19.48
C GLY A 37 -9.07 -15.06 -19.84
N SER A 38 -9.16 -13.87 -19.27
CA SER A 38 -10.20 -12.90 -19.63
C SER A 38 -9.85 -12.32 -21.00
N ALA A 39 -10.54 -12.82 -22.02
CA ALA A 39 -10.51 -12.23 -23.35
C ALA A 39 -11.01 -10.78 -23.26
N ARG A 40 -10.22 -9.87 -23.83
CA ARG A 40 -10.59 -8.45 -23.96
C ARG A 40 -11.77 -8.36 -24.92
N SER A 41 -12.98 -8.24 -24.38
CA SER A 41 -14.17 -7.95 -25.16
C SER A 41 -14.15 -6.48 -25.57
N SER A 42 -13.93 -6.23 -26.85
CA SER A 42 -14.10 -4.94 -27.49
C SER A 42 -15.57 -4.53 -27.41
N VAL A 43 -15.89 -3.54 -26.58
CA VAL A 43 -17.23 -2.92 -26.59
C VAL A 43 -17.27 -1.93 -27.76
N VAL A 44 -17.77 -2.42 -28.89
CA VAL A 44 -18.36 -1.59 -29.94
C VAL A 44 -19.74 -1.16 -29.45
N VAL A 45 -19.90 0.10 -29.04
CA VAL A 45 -21.24 0.67 -28.82
C VAL A 45 -21.80 1.04 -30.18
N ALA A 46 -22.54 0.09 -30.76
CA ALA A 46 -23.41 0.32 -31.88
C ALA A 46 -24.65 1.10 -31.41
N ALA A 47 -24.97 2.18 -32.12
CA ALA A 47 -26.23 2.86 -32.02
C ALA A 47 -27.36 1.92 -32.50
N ALA A 48 -28.35 1.67 -31.66
CA ALA A 48 -29.66 1.20 -32.11
C ALA A 48 -30.72 1.61 -31.08
N CYS A 49 -31.79 2.17 -31.62
CA CYS A 49 -33.04 2.54 -30.98
C CYS A 49 -33.83 1.30 -30.51
N GLN A 50 -34.54 1.41 -29.38
CA GLN A 50 -36.01 1.32 -29.28
C GLN A 50 -36.51 0.97 -27.87
N THR A 51 -37.46 1.79 -27.43
CA THR A 51 -38.68 1.52 -26.64
C THR A 51 -38.76 0.30 -25.74
N ASP A 52 -39.12 0.54 -24.47
CA ASP A 52 -40.09 -0.33 -23.80
C ASP A 52 -41.02 0.47 -22.88
N GLN A 53 -42.31 0.13 -22.95
CA GLN A 53 -43.39 0.71 -22.17
C GLN A 53 -43.62 -0.15 -20.94
N ASN A 54 -43.78 0.47 -19.76
CA ASN A 54 -44.42 -0.21 -18.64
C ASN A 54 -45.35 0.75 -17.88
N GLN A 55 -46.62 0.34 -17.82
CA GLN A 55 -47.75 1.02 -17.23
C GLN A 55 -47.70 0.95 -15.70
N SER A 56 -47.91 2.08 -15.02
CA SER A 56 -48.99 2.25 -14.03
C SER A 56 -48.77 3.52 -13.18
N SER A 57 -49.48 4.60 -13.48
CA SER A 57 -50.11 5.40 -12.43
C SER A 57 -51.25 6.24 -13.00
N ARG A 58 -52.35 6.25 -12.26
CA ARG A 58 -53.69 6.73 -12.61
C ARG A 58 -53.77 8.26 -12.42
N ARG A 59 -54.46 8.94 -13.36
CA ARG A 59 -55.15 10.27 -13.23
C ARG A 59 -54.17 11.46 -13.20
N GLN A 60 -54.24 12.52 -14.02
CA GLN A 60 -55.27 13.24 -14.79
C GLN A 60 -54.51 14.02 -15.91
N ALA A 61 -54.95 13.99 -17.18
CA ALA A 61 -55.73 15.05 -17.87
C ALA A 61 -55.10 16.46 -17.73
N MET A 62 -54.84 17.30 -18.74
CA MET A 62 -55.10 17.41 -20.18
C MET A 62 -54.18 18.56 -20.66
N GLY A 63 -53.65 18.52 -21.87
CA GLY A 63 -52.89 19.66 -22.42
C GLY A 63 -52.24 19.34 -23.75
N ALA A 64 -52.94 19.72 -24.82
CA ALA A 64 -52.74 19.34 -26.20
C ALA A 64 -51.45 19.89 -26.86
N ILE A 65 -50.90 19.06 -27.77
CA ILE A 65 -50.49 19.37 -29.16
C ILE A 65 -49.62 20.61 -29.34
N PHE A 66 -48.34 20.44 -29.74
CA PHE A 66 -47.77 21.13 -30.90
C PHE A 66 -46.56 20.35 -31.47
N ALA A 67 -46.48 20.35 -32.79
CA ALA A 67 -45.60 19.57 -33.63
C ALA A 67 -44.16 20.12 -33.69
N GLY A 68 -43.22 19.21 -33.97
CA GLY A 68 -42.09 19.47 -34.88
C GLY A 68 -40.93 20.34 -34.37
N ALA A 69 -39.81 19.69 -34.04
CA ALA A 69 -38.47 20.11 -34.47
C ALA A 69 -37.44 19.08 -34.02
N VAL A 70 -36.88 18.31 -34.95
CA VAL A 70 -35.68 17.49 -34.71
C VAL A 70 -34.50 18.46 -34.69
N THR A 71 -34.15 19.00 -33.52
CA THR A 71 -32.92 19.77 -33.37
C THR A 71 -31.77 18.79 -33.19
N PHE A 72 -30.96 18.61 -34.23
CA PHE A 72 -29.64 17.99 -34.13
C PHE A 72 -28.78 18.85 -33.20
N SER A 73 -28.78 18.52 -31.91
CA SER A 73 -27.83 19.07 -30.94
C SER A 73 -26.42 18.67 -31.37
N GLN A 74 -25.66 19.67 -31.80
CA GLN A 74 -24.23 19.59 -32.11
C GLN A 74 -23.49 19.01 -30.89
N VAL A 75 -22.95 17.79 -31.02
CA VAL A 75 -21.97 17.28 -30.07
C VAL A 75 -20.70 18.10 -30.28
N ALA A 76 -20.48 19.09 -29.43
CA ALA A 76 -19.23 19.81 -29.39
C ALA A 76 -18.10 18.81 -29.06
N PRO A 77 -16.97 18.83 -29.78
CA PRO A 77 -15.81 18.05 -29.36
C PRO A 77 -15.37 18.59 -28.00
N ALA A 78 -15.36 17.71 -26.99
CA ALA A 78 -14.78 18.00 -25.70
C ALA A 78 -13.28 18.26 -25.91
N SER A 79 -12.90 19.53 -26.00
CA SER A 79 -11.51 19.97 -25.96
C SER A 79 -10.94 19.60 -24.59
N ALA A 80 -10.29 18.45 -24.50
CA ALA A 80 -9.47 18.11 -23.36
C ALA A 80 -8.29 19.09 -23.33
N PHE A 81 -8.38 20.10 -22.48
CA PHE A 81 -7.27 20.97 -22.12
C PHE A 81 -6.24 20.11 -21.40
N LEU A 82 -5.29 19.56 -22.17
CA LEU A 82 -4.04 19.03 -21.64
C LEU A 82 -3.26 20.24 -21.15
N GLY A 83 -3.53 20.65 -19.91
CA GLY A 83 -2.79 21.65 -19.17
C GLY A 83 -1.35 21.19 -18.93
N LEU A 84 -0.54 21.18 -19.98
CA LEU A 84 0.91 21.06 -19.93
C LEU A 84 1.49 22.46 -19.67
N GLY A 85 1.06 23.07 -18.56
CA GLY A 85 1.67 24.28 -18.05
C GLY A 85 2.93 23.89 -17.28
N ASP A 86 4.03 24.56 -17.60
CA ASP A 86 5.34 24.77 -16.94
C ASP A 86 5.48 24.39 -15.44
N ASN A 87 4.38 24.31 -14.68
CA ASN A 87 4.31 23.87 -13.29
C ASN A 87 4.78 22.43 -13.06
N GLY A 88 4.74 21.56 -14.08
CA GLY A 88 5.08 20.15 -13.93
C GLY A 88 6.54 19.89 -13.57
N GLU A 89 7.46 20.73 -14.05
CA GLU A 89 8.88 20.60 -13.77
C GLU A 89 9.23 21.11 -12.37
N ALA A 90 8.64 22.24 -11.97
CA ALA A 90 8.75 22.76 -10.61
C ALA A 90 8.23 21.75 -9.56
N THR A 91 7.11 21.07 -9.83
CA THR A 91 6.57 20.03 -8.94
C THR A 91 7.49 18.81 -8.85
N LYS A 92 8.16 18.42 -9.94
CA LYS A 92 9.16 17.32 -9.92
C LYS A 92 10.38 17.67 -9.08
N ALA A 93 10.93 18.88 -9.25
CA ALA A 93 12.09 19.34 -8.47
C ALA A 93 11.75 19.43 -6.97
N LYS A 94 10.57 19.95 -6.63
CA LYS A 94 10.06 19.95 -5.24
C LYS A 94 9.90 18.54 -4.70
N TYR A 95 9.33 17.64 -5.49
CA TYR A 95 9.17 16.23 -5.10
C TYR A 95 10.50 15.57 -4.75
N GLU A 96 11.54 15.76 -5.56
CA GLU A 96 12.85 15.15 -5.33
C GLU A 96 13.46 15.66 -4.02
N THR A 97 13.46 16.99 -3.84
CA THR A 97 13.97 17.64 -2.62
C THR A 97 13.22 17.19 -1.37
N GLU A 98 11.88 17.19 -1.41
CA GLU A 98 11.07 16.80 -0.25
C GLU A 98 11.15 15.30 0.03
N THR A 99 11.27 14.46 -0.99
CA THR A 99 11.42 13.01 -0.81
C THR A 99 12.78 12.68 -0.20
N GLU A 100 13.86 13.33 -0.63
CA GLU A 100 15.18 13.20 -0.01
C GLU A 100 15.15 13.66 1.46
N ALA A 101 14.47 14.77 1.75
CA ALA A 101 14.32 15.26 3.12
C ALA A 101 13.58 14.24 4.02
N VAL A 102 12.48 13.66 3.55
CA VAL A 102 11.73 12.64 4.30
C VAL A 102 12.56 11.35 4.48
N LEU A 103 13.23 10.87 3.43
CA LEU A 103 14.11 9.70 3.51
C LEU A 103 15.27 9.94 4.48
N GLY A 104 15.86 11.13 4.47
CA GLY A 104 16.89 11.56 5.42
C GLY A 104 16.38 11.51 6.86
N LYS A 105 15.21 12.07 7.13
CA LYS A 105 14.56 12.01 8.46
C LYS A 105 14.28 10.58 8.91
N VAL A 106 13.87 9.69 8.01
CA VAL A 106 13.71 8.27 8.36
C VAL A 106 15.05 7.67 8.78
N LYS A 107 16.12 7.93 8.02
CA LYS A 107 17.47 7.43 8.35
C LYS A 107 17.97 7.95 9.70
N THR A 108 17.70 9.22 10.04
CA THR A 108 18.07 9.78 11.34
C THR A 108 17.27 9.15 12.48
N VAL A 109 15.95 9.01 12.34
CA VAL A 109 15.10 8.36 13.37
C VAL A 109 15.52 6.91 13.62
N LEU A 110 15.91 6.17 12.57
CA LEU A 110 16.42 4.80 12.71
C LEU A 110 17.82 4.71 13.34
N ALA A 111 18.58 5.82 13.36
CA ALA A 111 19.91 5.88 13.95
C ALA A 111 19.88 6.24 15.45
N ILE A 112 18.74 6.71 15.98
CA ILE A 112 18.62 7.08 17.39
C ILE A 112 18.81 5.84 18.28
N PRO A 113 19.70 5.88 19.29
CA PRO A 113 19.94 4.75 20.17
C PRO A 113 18.73 4.47 21.07
N ARG A 114 18.57 3.20 21.45
CA ARG A 114 17.46 2.76 22.31
C ARG A 114 17.54 3.43 23.68
N GLY A 115 16.40 3.91 24.18
CA GLY A 115 16.28 4.48 25.53
C GLY A 115 16.50 5.98 25.61
N ASP A 116 16.58 6.67 24.47
CA ASP A 116 16.53 8.13 24.41
C ASP A 116 15.07 8.59 24.41
N ASP A 117 14.72 9.48 25.34
CA ASP A 117 13.37 10.08 25.44
C ASP A 117 13.03 10.94 24.20
N SER A 118 14.04 11.35 23.43
CA SER A 118 13.86 12.10 22.18
C SER A 118 13.20 11.27 21.06
N ILE A 119 13.20 9.93 21.14
CA ILE A 119 12.60 9.05 20.11
C ILE A 119 11.12 9.37 19.91
N ASP A 120 10.40 9.62 20.99
CA ASP A 120 8.95 9.80 20.94
C ASP A 120 8.58 11.04 20.12
N ASP A 121 9.31 12.14 20.32
CA ASP A 121 9.08 13.38 19.58
C ASP A 121 9.58 13.26 18.14
N ALA A 122 10.73 12.63 17.92
CA ALA A 122 11.25 12.37 16.58
C ALA A 122 10.29 11.50 15.74
N VAL A 123 9.67 10.47 16.33
CA VAL A 123 8.67 9.62 15.66
C VAL A 123 7.36 10.38 15.43
N LYS A 124 6.92 11.24 16.35
CA LYS A 124 5.74 12.10 16.15
C LYS A 124 5.94 13.04 14.97
N ASP A 125 7.09 13.70 14.89
CA ASP A 125 7.38 14.63 13.81
C ASP A 125 7.56 13.89 12.48
N LEU A 126 8.24 12.74 12.49
CA LEU A 126 8.32 11.88 11.30
C LEU A 126 6.94 11.48 10.77
N ARG A 127 5.99 11.12 11.65
CA ARG A 127 4.62 10.79 11.23
C ARG A 127 3.91 11.98 10.58
N LYS A 128 4.09 13.18 11.12
CA LYS A 128 3.52 14.41 10.53
C LYS A 128 4.10 14.65 9.14
N ASP A 129 5.42 14.53 9.00
CA ASP A 129 6.11 14.70 7.72
C ASP A 129 5.65 13.67 6.68
N ILE A 130 5.53 12.40 7.06
CA ILE A 130 5.01 11.34 6.19
C ILE A 130 3.60 11.69 5.72
N ASN A 131 2.70 12.07 6.64
CA ASN A 131 1.32 12.42 6.29
C ASN A 131 1.25 13.64 5.38
N SER A 132 2.06 14.67 5.65
CA SER A 132 2.16 15.87 4.81
C SER A 132 2.63 15.51 3.39
N TRP A 133 3.72 14.75 3.29
CA TRP A 133 4.27 14.29 2.01
C TRP A 133 3.27 13.44 1.22
N VAL A 134 2.61 12.47 1.88
CA VAL A 134 1.58 11.64 1.23
C VAL A 134 0.39 12.48 0.77
N ALA A 135 -0.07 13.43 1.59
CA ALA A 135 -1.21 14.29 1.25
C ALA A 135 -0.93 15.14 0.00
N THR A 136 0.29 15.66 -0.13
CA THR A 136 0.74 16.44 -1.28
C THR A 136 0.87 15.57 -2.53
N TYR A 137 1.71 14.52 -2.50
CA TYR A 137 2.12 13.84 -3.74
C TYR A 137 1.17 12.74 -4.22
N ARG A 138 0.27 12.24 -3.38
CA ARG A 138 -0.70 11.20 -3.79
C ARG A 138 -1.71 11.72 -4.82
N ARG A 139 -2.01 13.02 -4.81
CA ARG A 139 -2.97 13.64 -5.74
C ARG A 139 -2.32 14.14 -7.03
N GLU A 140 -0.99 14.21 -7.06
CA GLU A 140 -0.23 14.68 -8.21
C GLU A 140 -0.01 13.54 -9.22
N PRO A 141 -0.68 13.57 -10.39
CA PRO A 141 -0.58 12.49 -11.37
C PRO A 141 0.83 12.37 -11.98
N LEU A 142 1.60 13.46 -11.97
CA LEU A 142 2.98 13.50 -12.48
C LEU A 142 3.98 12.74 -11.58
N VAL A 143 3.67 12.59 -10.29
CA VAL A 143 4.54 11.96 -9.29
C VAL A 143 4.03 10.58 -8.91
N SER A 144 2.71 10.42 -8.75
CA SER A 144 2.11 9.15 -8.30
C SER A 144 2.35 7.96 -9.23
N GLY A 145 2.61 8.19 -10.52
CA GLY A 145 2.96 7.14 -11.49
C GLY A 145 4.42 6.70 -11.47
N ARG A 146 5.28 7.35 -10.68
CA ARG A 146 6.73 7.10 -10.63
C ARG A 146 7.06 5.90 -9.74
N PRO A 147 7.98 5.01 -10.14
CA PRO A 147 8.44 3.91 -9.27
C PRO A 147 9.08 4.43 -7.97
N SER A 148 9.77 5.57 -7.97
CA SER A 148 10.28 6.19 -6.74
C SER A 148 9.17 6.42 -5.71
N PHE A 149 8.01 6.94 -6.13
CA PHE A 149 6.90 7.24 -5.24
C PHE A 149 6.33 5.97 -4.61
N GLY A 150 6.10 4.93 -5.42
CA GLY A 150 5.58 3.65 -4.93
C GLY A 150 6.51 2.99 -3.91
N ASN A 151 7.81 2.98 -4.18
CA ASN A 151 8.81 2.42 -3.25
C ASN A 151 8.88 3.20 -1.94
N THR A 152 8.97 4.53 -2.01
CA THR A 152 8.98 5.38 -0.81
C THR A 152 7.69 5.18 -0.01
N TYR A 153 6.53 5.21 -0.66
CA TYR A 153 5.24 5.04 0.02
C TYR A 153 5.12 3.68 0.73
N SER A 154 5.59 2.61 0.09
CA SER A 154 5.65 1.28 0.71
C SER A 154 6.52 1.26 1.97
N ALA A 155 7.74 1.81 1.89
CA ALA A 155 8.67 1.86 3.00
C ALA A 155 8.12 2.70 4.17
N LEU A 156 7.55 3.88 3.86
CA LEU A 156 6.96 4.77 4.85
C LEU A 156 5.74 4.14 5.53
N ASN A 157 4.88 3.44 4.79
CA ASN A 157 3.74 2.72 5.37
C ASN A 157 4.17 1.54 6.26
N ALA A 158 5.21 0.80 5.86
CA ALA A 158 5.75 -0.28 6.68
C ALA A 158 6.30 0.25 8.01
N LEU A 159 6.95 1.41 7.99
CA LEU A 159 7.48 2.08 9.18
C LEU A 159 6.36 2.66 10.05
N ALA A 160 5.43 3.41 9.46
CA ALA A 160 4.30 4.00 10.17
C ALA A 160 3.42 2.94 10.84
N GLY A 161 3.15 1.83 10.14
CA GLY A 161 2.40 0.70 10.67
C GLY A 161 3.11 0.01 11.84
N HIS A 162 4.45 -0.05 11.83
CA HIS A 162 5.20 -0.55 12.99
C HIS A 162 4.99 0.35 14.20
N TYR A 163 5.23 1.65 14.06
CA TYR A 163 5.07 2.55 15.20
C TYR A 163 3.62 2.63 15.69
N ASN A 164 2.62 2.47 14.81
CA ASN A 164 1.21 2.48 15.21
C ASN A 164 0.84 1.30 16.11
N ASN A 165 1.39 0.11 15.82
CA ASN A 165 1.04 -1.11 16.55
C ASN A 165 1.92 -1.34 17.79
N PHE A 166 3.20 -0.93 17.74
CA PHE A 166 4.16 -1.21 18.80
C PHE A 166 4.49 0.01 19.67
N GLY A 167 4.22 1.22 19.19
CA GLY A 167 4.62 2.46 19.84
C GLY A 167 6.02 2.95 19.42
N PRO A 168 6.37 4.20 19.74
CA PRO A 168 7.62 4.84 19.34
C PRO A 168 8.88 4.21 19.95
N SER A 169 8.80 3.76 21.21
CA SER A 169 9.92 3.15 21.95
C SER A 169 10.18 1.67 21.59
N ALA A 170 9.29 1.04 20.81
CA ALA A 170 9.41 -0.36 20.51
C ALA A 170 10.50 -0.66 19.47
N PRO A 171 11.36 -1.66 19.72
CA PRO A 171 12.44 -1.98 18.81
C PRO A 171 11.93 -2.67 17.53
N ILE A 172 12.35 -2.15 16.37
CA ILE A 172 12.06 -2.74 15.07
C ILE A 172 12.78 -4.10 14.95
N PRO A 173 12.08 -5.19 14.58
CA PRO A 173 12.71 -6.49 14.37
C PRO A 173 13.84 -6.44 13.33
N LYS A 174 14.98 -7.08 13.60
CA LYS A 174 16.20 -7.04 12.74
C LYS A 174 15.92 -7.30 11.26
N LYS A 175 15.18 -8.37 10.96
CA LYS A 175 14.79 -8.73 9.59
C LYS A 175 13.93 -7.67 8.89
N ARG A 176 13.09 -6.95 9.64
CA ARG A 176 12.28 -5.85 9.10
C ARG A 176 13.16 -4.62 8.86
N LEU A 177 14.05 -4.32 9.79
CA LEU A 177 15.00 -3.21 9.68
C LEU A 177 15.90 -3.37 8.44
N GLU A 178 16.43 -4.56 8.19
CA GLU A 178 17.24 -4.84 6.99
C GLU A 178 16.48 -4.60 5.68
N ARG A 179 15.22 -5.05 5.61
CA ARG A 179 14.34 -4.79 4.46
C ARG A 179 14.07 -3.31 4.28
N LEU A 180 13.76 -2.62 5.37
CA LEU A 180 13.49 -1.19 5.35
C LEU A 180 14.72 -0.41 4.85
N LYS A 181 15.92 -0.75 5.32
CA LYS A 181 17.17 -0.13 4.82
C LYS A 181 17.31 -0.32 3.32
N LYS A 182 17.10 -1.53 2.83
CA LYS A 182 17.14 -1.83 1.39
C LYS A 182 16.10 -1.02 0.60
N GLU A 183 14.86 -0.97 1.08
CA GLU A 183 13.79 -0.21 0.43
C GLU A 183 14.07 1.30 0.41
N LEU A 184 14.66 1.86 1.48
CA LEU A 184 15.07 3.26 1.56
C LEU A 184 16.23 3.58 0.60
N ASP A 185 17.20 2.66 0.47
CA ASP A 185 18.30 2.83 -0.48
C ASP A 185 17.83 2.70 -1.93
N ASP A 186 16.93 1.76 -2.22
CA ASP A 186 16.27 1.64 -3.52
C ASP A 186 15.46 2.91 -3.84
N ALA A 187 14.71 3.44 -2.87
CA ALA A 187 13.97 4.69 -3.02
C ALA A 187 14.88 5.88 -3.33
N THR A 188 15.99 6.00 -2.59
CA THR A 188 17.00 7.06 -2.84
C THR A 188 17.57 6.94 -4.25
N LEU A 189 17.89 5.71 -4.69
CA LEU A 189 18.42 5.44 -6.01
C LEU A 189 17.43 5.82 -7.13
N PHE A 190 16.14 5.55 -6.95
CA PHE A 190 15.12 5.93 -7.94
C PHE A 190 14.92 7.44 -8.03
N VAL A 191 14.94 8.13 -6.88
CA VAL A 191 14.89 9.60 -6.82
C VAL A 191 16.08 10.21 -7.56
N SER A 192 17.30 9.77 -7.28
CA SER A 192 18.51 10.26 -7.97
C SER A 192 18.54 9.94 -9.47
N ARG A 193 17.78 8.94 -9.92
CA ARG A 193 17.64 8.58 -11.35
C ARG A 193 16.50 9.32 -12.04
N HIS A 194 15.80 10.21 -11.34
CA HIS A 194 14.60 10.87 -11.80
C HIS A 194 13.50 9.89 -12.29
N ARG A 195 13.39 8.71 -11.66
CA ARG A 195 12.43 7.65 -12.05
C ARG A 195 11.31 7.49 -11.06
#